data_AF-A0A521HW20-F1
#
_entry.id   AF-A0A521HW20-F1
#
_cell.length_a   1.000
_cell.length_b   1.000
_cell.length_c   1.000
_cell.angle_alpha   90.00
_cell.angle_beta   90.00
_cell.angle_gamma   90.00
#
_symmetry.space_group_name_H-M   'P 1'
#
loop_
_entity.id
_entity.type
_entity.pdbx_description
1 polymer ?
#
loop_
_entity_poly.entity_id
_entity_poly.type
_entity_poly.pdbx_seq_one_letter_code
_entity_poly.pdbx_strand_id
1 'polypeptide(L)'
;TDLVAVTVSGRDKGRLGVNDIMVVDFDNRPVATSARPSAETALHTQIYRRFADVGAVLHTHSRTQSVASRLYATSGRVRFEGWELQKAITGFSTHESVLDLPVFPNTQDMSVLVDQIDAWLDSGKPLHGYLIDGHGIYAWGIDMAEARRHLEAFEFLLGCELELRKLSS
;
A
#
# COMPACT_ATOMS: atom_id res chain seq x y z
N THR A 1 -24.86 3.67 -0.79
CA THR A 1 -24.39 2.34 -0.35
C THR A 1 -22.95 2.27 -0.75
N ASP A 2 -22.05 2.24 0.22
CA ASP A 2 -20.62 2.43 -0.04
C ASP A 2 -19.98 1.06 -0.24
N LEU A 3 -19.94 0.64 -1.50
CA LEU A 3 -19.48 -0.67 -1.95
C LEU A 3 -18.09 -0.55 -2.56
N VAL A 4 -17.23 -1.54 -2.30
CA VAL A 4 -15.89 -1.64 -2.87
C VAL A 4 -15.78 -2.93 -3.69
N ALA A 5 -15.20 -2.81 -4.87
CA ALA A 5 -14.76 -3.96 -5.66
C ALA A 5 -13.32 -4.32 -5.29
N VAL A 6 -13.09 -5.54 -4.79
CA VAL A 6 -11.77 -6.05 -4.40
C VAL A 6 -11.48 -7.33 -5.18
N THR A 7 -10.25 -7.48 -5.66
CA THR A 7 -9.82 -8.73 -6.31
C THR A 7 -9.79 -9.88 -5.31
N VAL A 8 -10.33 -11.03 -5.72
CA VAL A 8 -10.25 -12.27 -4.93
C VAL A 8 -8.78 -12.71 -4.83
N SER A 9 -8.32 -12.99 -3.61
CA SER A 9 -6.93 -13.40 -3.35
C SER A 9 -6.55 -14.68 -4.09
N GLY A 10 -5.29 -14.80 -4.49
CA GLY A 10 -4.76 -15.95 -5.24
C GLY A 10 -5.08 -15.98 -6.74
N ARG A 11 -5.72 -14.94 -7.30
CA ARG A 11 -5.95 -14.80 -8.74
C ARG A 11 -4.79 -14.10 -9.44
N ASP A 12 -4.51 -14.52 -10.68
CA ASP A 12 -3.53 -13.87 -11.54
C ASP A 12 -4.01 -12.46 -11.91
N LYS A 13 -3.33 -11.44 -11.37
CA LYS A 13 -3.66 -10.03 -11.57
C LYS A 13 -3.50 -9.58 -13.03
N GLY A 14 -2.73 -10.30 -13.85
CA GLY A 14 -2.58 -10.04 -15.29
C GLY A 14 -3.72 -10.61 -16.15
N ARG A 15 -4.63 -11.41 -15.56
CA ARG A 15 -5.68 -12.16 -16.27
C ARG A 15 -7.02 -12.17 -15.52
N LEU A 16 -7.36 -11.07 -14.85
CA LEU A 16 -8.61 -10.98 -14.09
C LEU A 16 -9.83 -10.95 -15.02
N GLY A 17 -10.83 -11.77 -14.71
CA GLY A 17 -12.18 -11.66 -15.23
C GLY A 17 -13.16 -11.08 -14.21
N VAL A 18 -14.41 -10.84 -14.63
CA VAL A 18 -15.48 -10.33 -13.75
C VAL A 18 -15.68 -11.22 -12.51
N ASN A 19 -15.50 -12.54 -12.65
CA ASN A 19 -15.67 -13.50 -11.56
C ASN A 19 -14.52 -13.50 -10.54
N ASP A 20 -13.44 -12.74 -10.80
CA ASP A 20 -12.29 -12.60 -9.91
C ASP A 20 -12.40 -11.34 -9.04
N ILE A 21 -13.52 -10.64 -9.11
CA ILE A 21 -13.83 -9.45 -8.33
C ILE A 21 -14.96 -9.78 -7.36
N MET A 22 -14.72 -9.53 -6.07
CA MET A 22 -15.76 -9.55 -5.04
C MET A 22 -16.21 -8.12 -4.73
N VAL A 23 -17.49 -7.96 -4.40
CA VAL A 23 -18.00 -6.70 -3.85
C VAL A 23 -18.15 -6.86 -2.34
N VAL A 24 -17.59 -5.93 -1.58
CA VAL A 24 -17.72 -5.85 -0.13
C VAL A 24 -18.24 -4.47 0.28
N ASP A 25 -18.87 -4.38 1.45
CA ASP A 25 -19.06 -3.09 2.11
C ASP A 25 -17.77 -2.64 2.83
N PHE A 26 -17.77 -1.43 3.36
CA PHE A 26 -16.63 -0.88 4.10
C PHE A 26 -16.35 -1.62 5.43
N ASP A 27 -17.31 -2.39 5.94
CA ASP A 27 -17.16 -3.27 7.10
C ASP A 27 -16.58 -4.65 6.72
N ASN A 28 -16.08 -4.80 5.48
CA ASN A 28 -15.52 -6.04 4.96
C ASN A 28 -16.55 -7.19 4.94
N ARG A 29 -17.84 -6.90 4.78
CA ARG A 29 -18.88 -7.92 4.58
C ARG A 29 -19.12 -8.13 3.08
N PRO A 30 -19.12 -9.39 2.60
CA PRO A 30 -19.37 -9.67 1.20
C PRO A 30 -20.82 -9.32 0.83
N VAL A 31 -20.99 -8.67 -0.31
CA VAL A 31 -22.29 -8.33 -0.89
C VAL A 31 -22.56 -9.24 -2.08
N ALA A 32 -23.71 -9.89 -2.08
CA ALA A 32 -24.17 -10.78 -3.16
C ALA A 32 -23.25 -11.97 -3.50
N THR A 33 -22.32 -12.34 -2.60
CA THR A 33 -21.50 -13.56 -2.73
C THR A 33 -21.39 -14.30 -1.40
N SER A 34 -21.20 -15.62 -1.45
CA SER A 34 -20.86 -16.46 -0.28
C SER A 34 -19.36 -16.56 -0.02
N ALA A 35 -18.53 -15.87 -0.82
CA ALA A 35 -17.09 -15.90 -0.68
C ALA A 35 -16.68 -15.19 0.61
N ARG A 36 -15.81 -15.83 1.40
CA ARG A 36 -15.26 -15.23 2.61
C ARG A 36 -14.18 -14.21 2.20
N PRO A 37 -14.29 -12.94 2.62
CA PRO A 37 -13.27 -11.93 2.37
C PRO A 37 -11.91 -12.38 2.89
N SER A 38 -10.84 -12.08 2.16
CA SER A 38 -9.48 -12.41 2.57
C SER A 38 -8.97 -11.44 3.65
N ALA A 39 -7.88 -11.83 4.31
CA ALA A 39 -7.06 -10.93 5.12
C ALA A 39 -6.70 -9.63 4.36
N GLU A 40 -6.31 -9.74 3.09
CA GLU A 40 -6.00 -8.60 2.23
C GLU A 40 -7.21 -7.67 2.02
N THR A 41 -8.43 -8.23 1.99
CA THR A 41 -9.65 -7.42 1.80
C THR A 41 -9.83 -6.43 2.96
N ALA A 42 -9.51 -6.84 4.20
CA ALA A 42 -9.59 -5.96 5.36
C ALA A 42 -8.64 -4.75 5.27
N LEU A 43 -7.44 -4.92 4.69
CA LEU A 43 -6.49 -3.82 4.48
C LEU A 43 -6.99 -2.83 3.43
N HIS A 44 -7.61 -3.34 2.35
CA HIS A 44 -8.24 -2.48 1.36
C HIS A 44 -9.40 -1.67 1.97
N THR A 45 -10.34 -2.33 2.65
CA THR A 45 -11.51 -1.66 3.23
C THR A 45 -11.15 -0.69 4.35
N GLN A 46 -10.09 -0.96 5.12
CA GLN A 46 -9.56 -0.01 6.11
C GLN A 46 -9.23 1.34 5.47
N ILE A 47 -8.52 1.35 4.34
CA ILE A 47 -8.13 2.58 3.63
C ILE A 47 -9.37 3.32 3.13
N TYR A 48 -10.30 2.64 2.47
CA TYR A 48 -11.55 3.26 1.98
C TYR A 48 -12.41 3.82 3.13
N ARG A 49 -12.47 3.14 4.27
CA ARG A 49 -13.20 3.61 5.46
C ARG A 49 -12.54 4.85 6.07
N ARG A 50 -11.21 4.92 6.01
CA ARG A 50 -10.42 5.99 6.64
C ARG A 50 -10.39 7.26 5.78
N PHE A 51 -10.39 7.13 4.47
CA PHE A 51 -10.25 8.23 3.52
C PHE A 51 -11.43 8.25 2.55
N ALA A 52 -12.37 9.16 2.78
CA ALA A 52 -13.62 9.25 2.01
C ALA A 52 -13.40 9.62 0.52
N ASP A 53 -12.26 10.22 0.20
CA ASP A 53 -11.87 10.63 -1.14
C ASP A 53 -11.09 9.56 -1.92
N VAL A 54 -10.65 8.47 -1.27
CA VAL A 54 -9.91 7.39 -1.94
C VAL A 54 -10.85 6.59 -2.86
N GLY A 55 -10.51 6.57 -4.14
CA GLY A 55 -11.22 5.82 -5.17
C GLY A 55 -10.50 4.57 -5.65
N ALA A 56 -9.22 4.40 -5.32
CA ALA A 56 -8.48 3.19 -5.69
C ALA A 56 -7.34 2.85 -4.71
N VAL A 57 -7.19 1.56 -4.44
CA VAL A 57 -6.07 0.98 -3.67
C VAL A 57 -5.43 -0.13 -4.50
N LEU A 58 -4.11 -0.08 -4.65
CA LEU A 58 -3.29 -1.05 -5.35
C LEU A 58 -2.38 -1.80 -4.37
N HIS A 59 -2.28 -3.11 -4.57
CA HIS A 59 -1.37 -3.97 -3.84
C HIS A 59 -0.56 -4.82 -4.82
N THR A 60 0.77 -4.71 -4.75
CA THR A 60 1.71 -5.44 -5.62
C THR A 60 2.89 -6.01 -4.83
N HIS A 61 3.54 -7.03 -5.42
CA HIS A 61 4.65 -7.77 -4.83
C HIS A 61 5.86 -7.76 -5.77
N SER A 62 6.34 -6.57 -6.17
CA SER A 62 7.52 -6.48 -7.04
C SER A 62 8.77 -7.00 -6.32
N ARG A 63 9.80 -7.39 -7.08
CA ARG A 63 11.10 -7.75 -6.47
C ARG A 63 11.64 -6.61 -5.61
N THR A 64 11.55 -5.37 -6.09
CA THR A 64 12.01 -4.17 -5.39
C THR A 64 11.29 -4.01 -4.06
N GLN A 65 9.96 -4.14 -4.05
CA GLN A 65 9.13 -4.02 -2.84
C GLN A 65 9.43 -5.13 -1.83
N SER A 66 9.53 -6.38 -2.30
CA SER A 66 9.82 -7.53 -1.43
C SER A 66 11.21 -7.46 -0.80
N VAL A 67 12.22 -7.02 -1.56
CA VAL A 67 13.57 -6.84 -1.03
C VAL A 67 13.64 -5.65 -0.09
N ALA A 68 13.08 -4.50 -0.47
CA ALA A 68 13.11 -3.31 0.37
C ALA A 68 12.36 -3.51 1.69
N SER A 69 11.16 -4.11 1.67
CA SER A 69 10.39 -4.39 2.89
C SER A 69 11.17 -5.25 3.88
N ARG A 70 11.87 -6.30 3.41
CA ARG A 70 12.75 -7.14 4.24
C ARG A 70 13.93 -6.35 4.80
N LEU A 71 14.59 -5.59 3.93
CA LEU A 71 15.81 -4.87 4.25
C LEU A 71 15.58 -3.74 5.28
N TYR A 72 14.41 -3.10 5.24
CA TYR A 72 14.04 -1.99 6.11
C TYR A 72 13.05 -2.38 7.22
N ALA A 73 12.78 -3.68 7.41
CA ALA A 73 11.88 -4.17 8.47
C ALA A 73 12.34 -3.71 9.87
N THR A 74 13.63 -3.82 10.16
CA THR A 74 14.19 -3.41 11.47
C THR A 74 14.10 -1.90 11.70
N SER A 75 14.23 -1.07 10.66
CA SER A 75 14.08 0.39 10.80
C SER A 75 12.62 0.83 10.86
N GLY A 76 11.67 -0.04 10.49
CA GLY A 76 10.23 0.23 10.47
C GLY A 76 9.80 1.25 9.41
N ARG A 77 10.73 1.72 8.56
CA ARG A 77 10.48 2.67 7.47
C ARG A 77 11.64 2.70 6.49
N VAL A 78 11.31 3.09 5.26
CA VAL A 78 12.26 3.63 4.27
C VAL A 78 12.13 5.15 4.29
N ARG A 79 13.25 5.85 4.37
CA ARG A 79 13.29 7.31 4.30
C ARG A 79 13.77 7.74 2.93
N PHE A 80 13.01 8.62 2.28
CA PHE A 80 13.40 9.29 1.04
C PHE A 80 13.63 10.77 1.33
N GLU A 81 14.71 11.32 0.79
CA GLU A 81 15.10 12.72 0.93
C GLU A 81 15.94 13.13 -0.29
N GLY A 82 15.73 14.32 -0.83
CA GLY A 82 16.50 14.83 -1.98
C GLY A 82 16.11 14.28 -3.36
N TRP A 83 15.12 13.39 -3.46
CA TRP A 83 14.65 12.87 -4.74
C TRP A 83 13.58 13.77 -5.37
N GLU A 84 13.76 14.14 -6.64
CA GLU A 84 12.77 14.91 -7.41
C GLU A 84 11.43 14.19 -7.52
N LEU A 85 11.46 12.85 -7.64
CA LEU A 85 10.24 12.05 -7.79
C LEU A 85 9.37 12.01 -6.53
N GLN A 86 9.83 12.51 -5.38
CA GLN A 86 8.96 12.66 -4.19
C GLN A 86 7.74 13.52 -4.48
N LYS A 87 7.86 14.49 -5.38
CA LYS A 87 6.75 15.35 -5.82
C LYS A 87 5.63 14.59 -6.54
N ALA A 88 5.92 13.37 -6.99
CA ALA A 88 4.92 12.47 -7.54
C ALA A 88 4.11 11.76 -6.45
N ILE A 89 4.33 12.03 -5.17
CA ILE A 89 3.46 11.62 -4.06
C ILE A 89 2.65 12.84 -3.61
N THR A 90 1.32 12.70 -3.55
CA THR A 90 0.45 13.78 -3.09
C THR A 90 0.83 14.27 -1.69
N GLY A 91 0.73 15.58 -1.47
CA GLY A 91 1.20 16.22 -0.23
C GLY A 91 2.69 16.59 -0.21
N PHE A 92 3.49 16.12 -1.16
CA PHE A 92 4.92 16.46 -1.26
C PHE A 92 5.13 17.40 -2.46
N SER A 93 5.66 18.60 -2.23
CA SER A 93 5.84 19.63 -3.27
C SER A 93 7.29 20.05 -3.50
N THR A 94 8.21 19.65 -2.61
CA THR A 94 9.64 19.97 -2.70
C THR A 94 10.48 18.71 -2.51
N HIS A 95 11.66 18.64 -3.15
CA HIS A 95 12.58 17.52 -2.93
C HIS A 95 13.31 17.60 -1.58
N GLU A 96 13.29 18.79 -0.94
CA GLU A 96 13.76 19.03 0.43
C GLU A 96 12.83 18.41 1.49
N SER A 97 11.64 17.98 1.09
CA SER A 97 10.72 17.26 1.97
C SER A 97 11.27 15.86 2.28
N VAL A 98 11.02 15.40 3.51
CA VAL A 98 11.32 14.02 3.92
C VAL A 98 10.06 13.18 3.80
N LEU A 99 10.10 12.15 2.97
CA LEU A 99 9.04 11.17 2.81
C LEU A 99 9.44 9.87 3.53
N ASP A 100 8.74 9.52 4.60
CA ASP A 100 8.88 8.24 5.28
C ASP A 100 7.81 7.26 4.77
N LEU A 101 8.22 6.15 4.13
CA LEU A 101 7.35 5.02 3.78
C LEU A 101 7.45 3.96 4.89
N PRO A 102 6.41 3.75 5.72
CA PRO A 102 6.47 2.80 6.81
C PRO A 102 6.56 1.35 6.31
N VAL A 103 7.21 0.52 7.12
CA VAL A 103 7.32 -0.93 6.93
C VAL A 103 6.70 -1.60 8.15
N PHE A 104 5.57 -2.26 7.95
CA PHE A 104 4.87 -2.98 9.01
C PHE A 104 5.31 -4.45 9.09
N PRO A 105 5.30 -5.08 10.28
CA PRO A 105 5.53 -6.50 10.43
C PRO A 105 4.49 -7.34 9.67
N ASN A 106 4.93 -8.46 9.11
CA ASN A 106 4.06 -9.44 8.49
C ASN A 106 3.47 -10.39 9.54
N THR A 107 2.51 -9.86 10.30
CA THR A 107 1.75 -10.62 11.29
C THR A 107 0.65 -11.45 10.63
N GLN A 108 0.37 -12.64 11.19
CA GLN A 108 -0.79 -13.45 10.80
C GLN A 108 -2.10 -12.91 11.43
N ASP A 109 -1.98 -12.01 12.40
CA ASP A 109 -3.12 -11.32 13.02
C ASP A 109 -3.38 -10.00 12.31
N MET A 110 -4.40 -9.99 11.46
CA MET A 110 -4.77 -8.80 10.69
C MET A 110 -5.31 -7.66 11.54
N SER A 111 -5.91 -7.94 12.70
CA SER A 111 -6.41 -6.88 13.58
C SER A 111 -5.25 -6.05 14.12
N VAL A 112 -4.17 -6.72 14.52
CA VAL A 112 -2.93 -6.07 14.97
C VAL A 112 -2.31 -5.23 13.86
N LEU A 113 -2.29 -5.74 12.62
CA LEU A 113 -1.74 -4.98 11.49
C LEU A 113 -2.57 -3.72 11.18
N VAL A 114 -3.90 -3.86 11.17
CA VAL A 114 -4.84 -2.74 11.00
C VAL A 114 -4.60 -1.68 12.07
N ASP A 115 -4.53 -2.07 13.34
CA ASP A 115 -4.29 -1.16 14.47
C ASP A 115 -2.95 -0.43 14.37
N GLN A 116 -1.89 -1.11 13.91
CA GLN A 116 -0.58 -0.50 13.68
C GLN A 116 -0.61 0.54 12.55
N ILE A 117 -1.33 0.24 11.47
CA ILE A 117 -1.52 1.18 10.35
C ILE A 117 -2.32 2.39 10.82
N ASP A 118 -3.41 2.18 11.56
CA ASP A 118 -4.23 3.27 12.12
C ASP A 118 -3.42 4.14 13.08
N ALA A 119 -2.60 3.55 13.95
CA ALA A 119 -1.72 4.30 14.86
C ALA A 119 -0.68 5.16 14.11
N TRP A 120 -0.14 4.68 12.98
CA TRP A 120 0.72 5.50 12.13
C TRP A 120 -0.05 6.67 11.54
N LEU A 121 -1.25 6.43 11.01
CA LEU A 121 -2.11 7.46 10.44
C LEU A 121 -2.53 8.51 11.47
N ASP A 122 -2.86 8.10 12.68
CA ASP A 122 -3.21 8.97 13.81
C ASP A 122 -2.04 9.86 14.26
N SER A 123 -0.80 9.50 13.94
CA SER A 123 0.38 10.34 14.22
C SER A 123 0.48 11.59 13.31
N GLY A 124 -0.47 11.78 12.39
CA GLY A 124 -0.57 12.96 11.52
C GLY A 124 0.44 12.96 10.36
N LYS A 125 1.11 11.84 10.11
CA LYS A 125 2.05 11.71 8.99
C LYS A 125 1.29 11.42 7.70
N PRO A 126 1.57 12.14 6.60
CA PRO A 126 1.01 11.80 5.29
C PRO A 126 1.36 10.36 4.92
N LEU A 127 0.37 9.62 4.43
CA LEU A 127 0.54 8.23 4.02
C LEU A 127 -0.26 8.01 2.74
N HIS A 128 0.44 7.72 1.64
CA HIS A 128 -0.16 7.30 0.38
C HIS A 128 0.27 5.88 -0.02
N GLY A 129 1.02 5.21 0.87
CA GLY A 129 1.37 3.81 0.75
C GLY A 129 2.14 3.32 1.96
N TYR A 130 2.24 2.00 2.12
CA TYR A 130 3.05 1.33 3.13
C TYR A 130 3.55 -0.03 2.63
N LEU A 131 4.65 -0.51 3.21
CA LEU A 131 5.18 -1.84 2.98
C LEU A 131 4.79 -2.78 4.12
N ILE A 132 4.68 -4.07 3.80
CA ILE A 132 4.59 -5.17 4.77
C ILE A 132 5.82 -6.08 4.55
N ASP A 133 6.53 -6.41 5.63
CA ASP A 133 7.78 -7.18 5.62
C ASP A 133 7.67 -8.50 4.83
N GLY A 134 8.34 -8.56 3.67
CA GLY A 134 8.37 -9.75 2.83
C GLY A 134 7.05 -10.07 2.13
N HIS A 135 6.15 -9.11 2.02
CA HIS A 135 4.85 -9.26 1.35
C HIS A 135 4.76 -8.32 0.14
N GLY A 136 4.88 -7.01 0.35
CA GLY A 136 4.76 -6.04 -0.74
C GLY A 136 4.27 -4.68 -0.28
N ILE A 137 3.83 -3.87 -1.24
CA ILE A 137 3.35 -2.49 -0.99
C ILE A 137 1.84 -2.40 -1.15
N TYR A 138 1.21 -1.56 -0.33
CA TYR A 138 -0.10 -0.98 -0.58
C TYR A 138 0.09 0.49 -0.95
N ALA A 139 -0.57 0.98 -1.99
CA ALA A 139 -0.58 2.38 -2.39
C ALA A 139 -1.98 2.78 -2.88
N TRP A 140 -2.38 4.03 -2.68
CA TRP A 140 -3.75 4.47 -3.00
C TRP A 140 -3.82 5.91 -3.48
N GLY A 141 -4.95 6.28 -4.07
CA GLY A 141 -5.24 7.61 -4.58
C GLY A 141 -6.74 7.85 -4.74
N ILE A 142 -7.11 9.09 -5.08
CA ILE A 142 -8.51 9.48 -5.32
C ILE A 142 -9.10 8.78 -6.54
N ASP A 143 -8.25 8.34 -7.45
CA ASP A 143 -8.62 7.50 -8.58
C ASP A 143 -7.49 6.50 -8.92
N MET A 144 -7.75 5.66 -9.91
CA MET A 144 -6.78 4.66 -10.38
C MET A 144 -5.50 5.28 -10.96
N ALA A 145 -5.60 6.46 -11.59
CA ALA A 145 -4.46 7.13 -12.19
C ALA A 145 -3.50 7.64 -11.11
N GLU A 146 -4.04 8.23 -10.04
CA GLU A 146 -3.26 8.67 -8.90
C GLU A 146 -2.68 7.49 -8.11
N ALA A 147 -3.47 6.46 -7.82
CA ALA A 147 -2.97 5.27 -7.12
C ALA A 147 -1.79 4.63 -7.88
N ARG A 148 -1.87 4.57 -9.21
CA ARG A 148 -0.79 4.10 -10.07
C ARG A 148 0.43 5.02 -10.03
N ARG A 149 0.23 6.34 -10.12
CA ARG A 149 1.32 7.33 -10.02
C ARG A 149 2.08 7.18 -8.69
N HIS A 150 1.36 7.03 -7.58
CA HIS A 150 1.98 6.78 -6.27
C HIS A 150 2.77 5.47 -6.26
N LEU A 151 2.17 4.38 -6.76
CA LEU A 151 2.82 3.08 -6.83
C LEU A 151 4.11 3.11 -7.67
N GLU A 152 4.08 3.74 -8.85
CA GLU A 152 5.24 3.87 -9.74
C GLU A 152 6.35 4.73 -9.11
N ALA A 153 5.98 5.81 -8.43
CA ALA A 153 6.94 6.65 -7.71
C ALA A 153 7.61 5.88 -6.56
N PHE A 154 6.85 5.15 -5.74
CA PHE A 154 7.41 4.31 -4.69
C PHE A 154 8.31 3.21 -5.27
N GLU A 155 7.90 2.52 -6.34
CA GLU A 155 8.71 1.49 -7.00
C GLU A 155 10.07 2.05 -7.43
N PHE A 156 10.08 3.21 -8.07
CA PHE A 156 11.32 3.88 -8.50
C PHE A 156 12.20 4.28 -7.30
N LEU A 157 11.63 4.97 -6.31
CA LEU A 157 12.36 5.45 -5.14
C LEU A 157 12.98 4.30 -4.34
N LEU A 158 12.22 3.22 -4.13
CA LEU A 158 12.73 1.99 -3.49
C LEU A 158 13.88 1.39 -4.30
N GLY A 159 13.77 1.36 -5.62
CA GLY A 159 14.84 0.88 -6.51
C GLY A 159 16.12 1.69 -6.36
N CYS A 160 16.02 3.02 -6.30
CA CYS A 160 17.15 3.91 -6.06
C CYS A 160 17.83 3.63 -4.71
N GLU A 161 17.06 3.57 -3.62
CA GLU A 161 17.61 3.29 -2.28
C GLU A 161 18.31 1.94 -2.21
N LEU A 162 17.73 0.91 -2.84
CA LEU A 162 18.35 -0.42 -2.91
C LEU A 162 19.66 -0.42 -3.68
N GLU A 163 19.72 0.24 -4.84
CA GLU A 163 20.95 0.27 -5.65
C GLU A 163 22.04 1.11 -4.98
N LEU A 164 21.71 2.26 -4.37
CA LEU A 164 22.68 3.06 -3.62
C LEU A 164 23.29 2.27 -2.47
N ARG A 165 22.48 1.52 -1.73
CA ARG A 165 22.97 0.71 -0.61
C ARG A 165 23.90 -0.41 -1.09
N LYS A 166 23.58 -1.03 -2.22
CA LYS A 166 24.43 -2.05 -2.87
C LYS A 166 25.76 -1.48 -3.34
N LEU A 167 25.77 -0.26 -3.88
CA LEU A 167 27.00 0.43 -4.34
C LEU A 167 27.84 0.99 -3.18
N SER A 168 27.24 1.17 -2.01
CA SER A 168 27.90 1.66 -0.80
C SER A 168 28.38 0.54 0.14
N SER A 169 28.16 -0.73 -0.25
CA SER A 169 28.55 -1.93 0.50
C SER A 169 29.86 -2.53 0.02
#